data_AF-A0A0P0M388-F1
#
_entry.id   AF-A0A0P0M388-F1
#
_cell.length_a   1.000
_cell.length_b   1.000
_cell.length_c   1.000
_cell.angle_alpha   90.00
_cell.angle_beta   90.00
_cell.angle_gamma   90.00
#
_symmetry.space_group_name_H-M   'P 1'
#
loop_
_entity.id
_entity.type
_entity.pdbx_description
1 polymer ?
#
loop_
_entity_poly.entity_id
_entity_poly.type
_entity_poly.pdbx_seq_one_letter_code
_entity_poly.pdbx_strand_id
1 'polypeptide(L)'
;MNVKKIISLIMLLFMLLPLGAQNSEGKQCYKIAACDWMMLKRQKIGSFQLMKELGGDGIEMDMGGLGKRDTFDNKFHQPISVNYLKKQHRNSILKSLLWRCPDSLDNLS
;
A
#
# COMPACT_ATOMS: atom_id res chain seq x y z
N MET A 1 29.88 -27.59 -43.31
CA MET A 1 29.27 -26.30 -42.90
C MET A 1 30.38 -25.33 -42.53
N ASN A 2 30.41 -24.13 -43.11
CA ASN A 2 31.56 -23.21 -42.97
C ASN A 2 31.61 -22.62 -41.54
N VAL A 3 32.75 -22.72 -40.86
CA VAL A 3 32.92 -22.29 -39.44
C VAL A 3 32.47 -20.85 -39.19
N LYS A 4 32.63 -19.97 -40.18
CA LYS A 4 32.16 -18.57 -40.11
C LYS A 4 30.64 -18.46 -40.04
N LYS A 5 29.91 -19.35 -40.73
CA LYS A 5 28.44 -19.43 -40.68
C LYS A 5 27.95 -19.95 -39.34
N ILE A 6 28.68 -20.88 -38.73
CA ILE A 6 28.36 -21.43 -37.40
C ILE A 6 28.49 -20.35 -36.33
N ILE A 7 29.59 -19.59 -36.35
CA ILE A 7 29.80 -18.48 -35.40
C ILE A 7 28.70 -17.41 -35.56
N SER A 8 28.35 -17.04 -36.79
CA SER A 8 27.28 -16.07 -37.06
C SER A 8 25.91 -16.53 -36.52
N LEU A 9 25.59 -17.82 -36.67
CA LEU A 9 24.36 -18.41 -36.13
C LEU A 9 24.31 -18.42 -34.60
N ILE A 10 25.43 -18.71 -33.94
CA ILE A 10 25.52 -18.70 -32.47
C ILE A 10 25.33 -17.28 -31.93
N MET A 11 25.93 -16.27 -32.57
CA MET A 11 25.77 -14.87 -32.17
C MET A 11 24.33 -14.36 -32.36
N LEU A 12 23.65 -14.81 -33.43
CA LEU A 12 22.24 -14.47 -33.67
C LEU A 12 21.30 -15.14 -32.65
N LEU A 13 21.59 -16.39 -32.28
CA LEU A 13 20.83 -17.12 -31.27
C LEU A 13 20.95 -16.46 -29.88
N PHE A 14 22.16 -16.01 -29.50
CA PHE A 14 22.41 -15.34 -28.22
C PHE A 14 21.70 -13.98 -28.09
N MET A 15 21.46 -13.28 -29.20
CA MET A 15 20.67 -12.03 -29.21
C MET A 15 19.16 -12.26 -29.07
N LEU A 16 18.66 -13.46 -29.37
CA LEU A 16 17.25 -13.84 -29.20
C LEU A 16 16.94 -14.40 -27.80
N LEU A 17 17.97 -14.68 -27.00
CA LEU A 17 17.86 -15.27 -25.67
C LEU A 17 17.30 -14.37 -24.54
N PRO A 18 17.25 -13.01 -24.59
CA PRO A 18 16.81 -12.23 -23.44
C PRO A 18 15.27 -12.10 -23.28
N LEU A 19 14.44 -12.75 -24.10
CA LEU A 19 12.96 -12.65 -23.97
C LEU A 19 12.34 -13.57 -22.89
N GLY A 20 13.14 -14.44 -22.25
CA GLY A 20 12.62 -15.44 -21.30
C GLY A 20 12.60 -15.05 -19.83
N ALA A 21 13.26 -13.94 -19.45
CA ALA A 21 13.28 -13.47 -18.06
C ALA A 21 12.03 -12.63 -17.76
N GLN A 22 10.85 -13.21 -17.94
CA GLN A 22 9.64 -12.62 -17.38
C GLN A 22 9.75 -12.75 -15.87
N ASN A 23 9.93 -11.60 -15.21
CA ASN A 23 9.90 -11.47 -13.76
C ASN A 23 8.70 -12.26 -13.23
N SER A 24 8.97 -13.37 -12.54
CA SER A 24 7.96 -13.96 -11.68
C SER A 24 7.82 -13.00 -10.51
N GLU A 25 6.95 -11.99 -10.68
CA GLU A 25 6.42 -11.25 -9.55
C GLU A 25 5.72 -12.29 -8.67
N GLY A 26 6.47 -12.83 -7.70
CA GLY A 26 5.94 -13.77 -6.74
C GLY A 26 4.71 -13.12 -6.12
N LYS A 27 3.54 -13.73 -6.32
CA LYS A 27 2.28 -13.22 -5.77
C LYS A 27 2.50 -12.91 -4.30
N GLN A 28 2.41 -11.64 -3.94
CA GLN A 28 2.58 -11.21 -2.56
C GLN A 28 1.47 -11.85 -1.72
N CYS A 29 1.82 -12.81 -0.87
CA CYS A 29 0.86 -13.56 -0.04
C CYS A 29 0.39 -12.78 1.19
N TYR A 30 1.01 -11.62 1.46
CA TYR A 30 0.79 -10.84 2.67
C TYR A 30 0.52 -9.38 2.31
N LYS A 31 -0.39 -8.78 3.07
CA LYS A 31 -0.69 -7.35 3.00
C LYS A 31 0.23 -6.61 3.95
N ILE A 32 0.82 -5.52 3.50
CA ILE A 32 1.75 -4.72 4.29
C ILE A 32 1.04 -3.47 4.80
N ALA A 33 1.01 -3.29 6.12
CA ALA A 33 0.53 -2.07 6.75
C ALA A 33 1.64 -1.44 7.60
N ALA A 34 1.59 -0.12 7.78
CA ALA A 34 2.54 0.61 8.61
C ALA A 34 1.80 1.44 9.66
N CYS A 35 2.36 1.56 10.86
CA CYS A 35 1.75 2.40 11.88
C CYS A 35 2.11 3.88 11.66
N ASP A 36 1.14 4.78 11.77
CA ASP A 36 1.30 6.20 11.45
C ASP A 36 2.34 6.93 12.33
N TRP A 37 2.47 6.53 13.59
CA TRP A 37 3.49 7.01 14.52
C TRP A 37 4.91 6.63 14.10
N MET A 38 5.12 5.44 13.52
CA MET A 38 6.41 5.04 12.95
C MET A 38 6.75 5.79 11.66
N MET A 39 5.73 6.20 10.90
CA MET A 39 5.88 7.02 9.69
C MET A 39 6.10 8.51 9.99
N LEU A 40 6.18 8.91 11.26
CA LEU A 40 6.24 10.32 11.71
C LEU A 40 5.05 11.16 11.19
N LYS A 41 3.93 10.51 10.86
CA LYS A 41 2.67 11.10 10.37
C LYS A 41 1.51 10.78 11.32
N ARG A 42 1.81 10.70 12.62
CA ARG A 42 0.85 10.44 13.70
C ARG A 42 -0.40 11.30 13.54
N GLN A 43 -1.55 10.65 13.39
CA GLN A 43 -2.86 11.26 13.26
C GLN A 43 -3.01 12.30 12.13
N LYS A 44 -2.26 12.16 11.03
CA LYS A 44 -2.34 13.05 9.86
C LYS A 44 -2.84 12.31 8.63
N ILE A 45 -3.60 13.01 7.79
CA ILE A 45 -4.08 12.51 6.48
C ILE A 45 -2.91 12.17 5.54
N GLY A 46 -1.78 12.84 5.68
CA GLY A 46 -0.58 12.57 4.89
C GLY A 46 0.04 11.19 5.10
N SER A 47 -0.35 10.46 6.16
CA SER A 47 0.05 9.05 6.34
C SER A 47 -0.47 8.18 5.20
N PHE A 48 -1.75 8.35 4.80
CA PHE A 48 -2.40 7.61 3.71
C PHE A 48 -1.73 7.86 2.36
N GLN A 49 -1.37 9.11 2.09
CA GLN A 49 -0.62 9.45 0.88
C GLN A 49 0.76 8.79 0.89
N LEU A 50 1.49 8.88 2.00
CA LEU A 50 2.82 8.28 2.12
C LEU A 50 2.77 6.76 1.99
N MET A 51 1.78 6.07 2.57
CA MET A 51 1.66 4.61 2.42
C MET A 51 1.39 4.20 0.98
N LYS A 52 0.58 4.99 0.27
CA LYS A 52 0.34 4.78 -1.17
C LYS A 52 1.62 4.99 -1.99
N GLU A 53 2.40 6.02 -1.68
CA GLU A 53 3.70 6.27 -2.34
C GLU A 53 4.71 5.15 -2.08
N LEU A 54 4.65 4.51 -0.90
CA LEU A 54 5.46 3.35 -0.54
C LEU A 54 4.95 2.02 -1.10
N GLY A 55 3.83 2.02 -1.83
CA GLY A 55 3.25 0.82 -2.44
C GLY A 55 2.66 -0.17 -1.43
N GLY A 56 2.34 0.30 -0.23
CA GLY A 56 1.83 -0.55 0.83
C GLY A 56 0.31 -0.65 0.86
N ASP A 57 -0.20 -1.71 1.49
CA ASP A 57 -1.62 -2.00 1.53
C ASP A 57 -2.39 -1.16 2.52
N GLY A 58 -1.79 -0.75 3.65
CA GLY A 58 -2.53 -0.12 4.74
C GLY A 58 -1.81 0.64 5.85
N ILE A 59 -2.60 1.22 6.76
CA ILE A 59 -2.09 2.01 7.88
C ILE A 59 -2.81 1.63 9.16
N GLU A 60 -2.03 1.36 10.20
CA GLU A 60 -2.53 1.28 11.57
C GLU A 60 -2.52 2.68 12.19
N MET A 61 -3.70 3.16 12.56
CA MET A 61 -3.90 4.52 13.03
C MET A 61 -3.83 4.59 14.56
N ASP A 62 -3.08 5.55 15.09
CA ASP A 62 -3.11 5.83 16.52
C ASP A 62 -4.43 6.52 16.94
N MET A 63 -5.10 5.95 17.94
CA MET A 63 -6.31 6.51 18.53
C MET A 63 -6.04 7.80 19.33
N GLY A 64 -4.77 8.02 19.72
CA GLY A 64 -4.34 9.18 20.47
C GLY A 64 -4.38 8.96 21.97
N GLY A 65 -3.98 9.99 22.73
CA GLY A 65 -3.97 9.92 24.18
C GLY A 65 -5.39 9.96 24.76
N LEU A 66 -5.62 9.21 25.86
CA LEU A 66 -6.84 9.31 26.66
C LEU A 66 -6.77 10.47 27.65
N GLY A 67 -5.68 10.56 28.41
CA GLY A 67 -5.53 11.58 29.46
C GLY A 67 -6.59 11.42 30.55
N LYS A 68 -7.28 12.51 30.91
CA LYS A 68 -8.38 12.53 31.91
C LYS A 68 -9.79 12.48 31.29
N ARG A 69 -9.91 12.21 30.00
CA ARG A 69 -11.18 12.22 29.26
C ARG A 69 -11.75 10.81 29.16
N ASP A 70 -13.05 10.72 28.91
CA ASP A 70 -13.76 9.45 28.72
C ASP A 70 -13.49 8.83 27.33
N THR A 71 -13.04 9.62 26.37
CA THR A 71 -12.76 9.19 24.99
C THR A 71 -11.37 9.65 24.52
N PHE A 72 -10.76 8.90 23.60
CA PHE A 72 -9.44 9.19 23.04
C PHE A 72 -9.43 10.50 22.23
N ASP A 73 -8.30 11.24 22.26
CA ASP A 73 -8.10 12.44 21.42
C ASP A 73 -7.77 12.05 19.97
N ASN A 74 -8.77 11.52 19.28
CA ASN A 74 -8.62 11.07 17.91
C ASN A 74 -8.85 12.23 16.94
N LYS A 75 -7.78 12.69 16.26
CA LYS A 75 -7.88 13.76 15.23
C LYS A 75 -8.62 13.34 13.97
N PHE A 76 -8.90 12.05 13.78
CA PHE A 76 -9.72 11.55 12.66
C PHE A 76 -11.22 11.74 12.86
N HIS A 77 -11.68 12.08 14.07
CA HIS A 77 -13.09 12.46 14.30
C HIS A 77 -13.42 13.84 13.72
N GLN A 78 -12.42 14.61 13.27
CA GLN A 78 -12.67 15.90 12.64
C GLN A 78 -13.40 15.71 11.30
N PRO A 79 -14.41 16.53 10.96
CA PRO A 79 -15.25 16.36 9.77
C PRO A 79 -14.45 16.25 8.47
N ILE A 80 -13.35 17.01 8.36
CA ILE A 80 -12.46 17.01 7.21
C ILE A 80 -11.79 15.64 7.04
N SER A 81 -11.26 15.09 8.13
CA SER A 81 -10.62 13.77 8.17
C SER A 81 -11.63 12.66 7.87
N VAL A 82 -12.83 12.73 8.47
CA VAL A 82 -13.94 11.80 8.21
C VAL A 82 -14.32 11.79 6.72
N ASN A 83 -14.52 12.97 6.13
CA ASN A 83 -14.89 13.10 4.72
C ASN A 83 -13.80 12.57 3.79
N TYR A 84 -12.52 12.81 4.12
CA TYR A 84 -11.40 12.23 3.39
C TYR A 84 -11.41 10.70 3.46
N LEU A 85 -11.55 10.12 4.66
CA LEU A 85 -11.60 8.66 4.84
C LEU A 85 -12.79 8.03 4.09
N LYS A 86 -13.98 8.64 4.17
CA LYS A 86 -15.17 8.23 3.40
C LYS A 86 -14.91 8.28 1.88
N LYS A 87 -14.19 9.30 1.39
CA LYS A 87 -13.81 9.40 -0.03
C LYS A 87 -12.81 8.32 -0.44
N GLN A 88 -11.81 8.04 0.39
CA GLN A 88 -10.81 6.99 0.10
C GLN A 88 -11.43 5.59 0.14
N HIS A 89 -12.35 5.34 1.08
CA HIS A 89 -13.11 4.09 1.15
C HIS A 89 -13.94 3.85 -0.13
N ARG A 90 -14.66 4.87 -0.62
CA ARG A 90 -15.49 4.77 -1.84
C ARG A 90 -14.69 4.59 -3.13
N ASN A 91 -13.47 5.11 -3.22
CA ASN A 91 -12.66 5.05 -4.44
C ASN A 91 -11.94 3.70 -4.66
N SER A 92 -12.19 2.68 -3.82
CA SER A 92 -11.64 1.33 -3.99
C SER A 92 -10.12 1.27 -4.19
N ILE A 93 -9.37 2.07 -3.43
CA ILE A 93 -7.95 1.82 -3.08
C ILE A 93 -7.87 1.16 -1.67
N LEU A 94 -9.02 0.93 -1.03
CA LEU A 94 -9.14 0.54 0.37
C LEU A 94 -9.96 -0.74 0.62
N LYS A 95 -10.19 -1.58 -0.39
CA LYS A 95 -10.76 -2.93 -0.14
C LYS A 95 -9.79 -3.86 0.61
N SER A 96 -8.53 -3.45 0.77
CA SER A 96 -7.49 -4.23 1.44
C SER A 96 -7.30 -3.89 2.94
N LEU A 97 -7.87 -2.78 3.41
CA LEU A 97 -7.26 -1.95 4.46
C LEU A 97 -8.02 -1.87 5.79
N LEU A 98 -9.03 -2.71 6.00
CA LEU A 98 -9.78 -2.72 7.26
C LEU A 98 -9.68 -4.11 7.91
N TRP A 99 -8.52 -4.41 8.49
CA TRP A 99 -8.34 -5.60 9.34
C TRP A 99 -8.92 -5.42 10.75
N ARG A 100 -9.87 -4.49 10.95
CA ARG A 100 -10.72 -4.49 12.14
C ARG A 100 -12.03 -3.76 11.84
N CYS A 101 -13.11 -4.54 11.79
CA CYS A 101 -14.51 -4.14 11.84
C CYS A 101 -15.01 -3.23 10.69
N PRO A 102 -15.67 -3.80 9.65
CA PRO A 102 -16.46 -3.05 8.68
C PRO A 102 -17.45 -2.07 9.34
N ASP A 103 -17.96 -2.44 10.52
CA ASP A 103 -18.99 -1.69 11.26
C ASP A 103 -18.47 -0.41 11.93
N SER A 104 -17.16 -0.15 11.96
CA SER A 104 -16.62 1.03 12.68
C SER A 104 -16.75 2.34 11.88
N LEU A 105 -16.87 2.29 10.55
CA LEU A 105 -16.97 3.50 9.71
C LEU A 105 -18.41 4.02 9.60
N ASP A 106 -19.39 3.14 9.75
CA ASP A 106 -20.82 3.50 9.76
C ASP A 106 -21.24 4.14 11.10
N ASN A 107 -20.45 3.91 12.16
CA ASN A 107 -20.58 4.55 13.47
C ASN A 107 -19.80 5.87 13.61
N LEU A 108 -19.25 6.39 12.51
CA LEU A 108 -18.59 7.69 12.46
C LEU A 108 -19.65 8.78 12.22
N SER A 109 -20.55 8.94 13.20
CA SER A 109 -21.51 10.04 13.35
C SER A 109 -20.88 11.21 14.07
#